data_AF-A0A8X7S2L2-F1
#
_entry.id   AF-A0A8X7S2L2-F1
#
_cell.length_a   1.000
_cell.length_b   1.000
_cell.length_c   1.000
_cell.angle_alpha   90.00
_cell.angle_beta   90.00
_cell.angle_gamma   90.00
#
_symmetry.space_group_name_H-M   'P 1'
#
loop_
_entity.id
_entity.type
_entity.pdbx_description
1 polymer ?
#
loop_
_entity_poly.entity_id
_entity_poly.type
_entity_poly.pdbx_seq_one_letter_code
_entity_poly.pdbx_strand_id
1 'polypeptide(L)'
;MLIHLFSAPKKRCSLVSVMAEVERILRPQGTFIVRDDMETIGEIEKMVKSLKWNVRMAHSKDGEGVISVQKSLWCPTEIETITSAKASERNWFNIVL
;
A
#
# COMPACT_ATOMS: atom_id res chain seq x y z
N MET A 1 2.95 -13.60 5.68
CA MET A 1 2.09 -14.63 5.03
C MET A 1 2.69 -14.87 3.66
N LEU A 2 3.11 -16.10 3.36
CA LEU A 2 3.73 -16.43 2.08
C LEU A 2 2.61 -16.92 1.15
N ILE A 3 2.28 -16.14 0.11
CA ILE A 3 1.19 -16.47 -0.80
C ILE A 3 1.77 -16.64 -2.20
N HIS A 4 1.75 -17.86 -2.73
CA HIS A 4 1.98 -18.13 -4.14
C HIS A 4 0.64 -17.92 -4.88
N LEU A 5 0.31 -16.68 -5.23
CA LEU A 5 -1.05 -16.34 -5.67
C LEU A 5 -1.25 -16.27 -7.19
N PHE A 6 -0.19 -16.04 -7.97
CA PHE A 6 -0.36 -15.52 -9.34
C PHE A 6 -0.06 -16.51 -10.48
N SER A 7 0.44 -17.70 -10.18
CA SER A 7 0.69 -18.75 -11.19
C SER A 7 -0.60 -19.39 -11.76
N ALA A 8 -1.75 -19.29 -11.09
CA ALA A 8 -3.05 -19.75 -11.62
C ALA A 8 -4.24 -19.04 -10.95
N PRO A 9 -5.24 -18.45 -11.66
CA PRO A 9 -5.43 -18.26 -13.10
C PRO A 9 -5.57 -16.77 -13.50
N LYS A 10 -4.76 -16.30 -14.45
CA LYS A 10 -4.84 -14.96 -15.12
C LYS A 10 -6.21 -14.63 -15.77
N LYS A 11 -7.22 -15.53 -15.68
CA LYS A 11 -8.55 -15.38 -16.30
C LYS A 11 -9.65 -14.83 -15.38
N ARG A 12 -9.48 -14.81 -14.04
CA ARG A 12 -10.59 -14.48 -13.12
C ARG A 12 -10.45 -13.18 -12.34
N CYS A 13 -9.23 -12.75 -12.01
CA CYS A 13 -9.02 -11.60 -11.13
C CYS A 13 -7.95 -10.67 -11.72
N SER A 14 -8.21 -9.35 -11.68
CA SER A 14 -7.18 -8.35 -11.99
C SER A 14 -6.17 -8.27 -10.84
N LEU A 15 -4.92 -7.89 -11.15
CA LEU A 15 -3.87 -7.70 -10.16
C LEU A 15 -4.29 -6.69 -9.07
N VAL A 16 -5.00 -5.62 -9.47
CA VAL A 16 -5.53 -4.60 -8.56
C VAL A 16 -6.54 -5.18 -7.57
N SER A 17 -7.47 -6.01 -8.03
CA SER A 17 -8.46 -6.65 -7.17
C SER A 17 -7.81 -7.56 -6.13
N VAL A 18 -6.77 -8.29 -6.53
CA VAL A 18 -6.01 -9.14 -5.62
C VAL A 18 -5.27 -8.30 -4.57
N MET A 19 -4.60 -7.23 -5.01
CA MET A 19 -3.90 -6.33 -4.09
C MET A 19 -4.85 -5.65 -3.11
N ALA A 20 -6.08 -5.32 -3.50
CA ALA A 20 -7.08 -4.77 -2.59
C ALA A 20 -7.47 -5.75 -1.47
N GLU A 21 -7.62 -7.04 -1.78
CA GLU A 21 -7.87 -8.06 -0.75
C GLU A 21 -6.65 -8.27 0.16
N VAL A 22 -5.45 -8.26 -0.41
CA VAL A 22 -4.20 -8.34 0.38
C VAL A 22 -4.08 -7.14 1.31
N GLU A 23 -4.36 -5.92 0.84
CA GLU A 23 -4.38 -4.70 1.63
C GLU A 23 -5.36 -4.81 2.80
N ARG A 24 -6.57 -5.36 2.58
CA ARG A 24 -7.58 -5.56 3.62
C ARG A 24 -7.19 -6.63 4.64
N ILE A 25 -6.52 -7.70 4.22
CA ILE A 25 -6.15 -8.84 5.08
C ILE A 25 -4.87 -8.55 5.88
N LEU A 26 -3.89 -7.87 5.29
CA LEU A 26 -2.59 -7.66 5.89
C LEU A 26 -2.68 -6.60 6.99
N ARG A 27 -2.38 -7.00 8.24
CA ARG A 27 -2.26 -6.08 9.38
C ARG A 27 -0.96 -5.26 9.27
N PRO A 28 -0.88 -4.08 9.91
CA PRO A 28 0.36 -3.31 9.98
C PRO A 28 1.53 -4.17 10.46
N GLN A 29 2.73 -3.90 9.95
CA GLN A 29 3.95 -4.69 10.14
C GLN A 29 3.92 -6.11 9.53
N GLY A 30 2.79 -6.54 8.97
CA GLY A 30 2.67 -7.79 8.24
C GLY A 30 3.54 -7.79 6.98
N THR A 31 4.19 -8.92 6.72
CA THR A 31 5.00 -9.14 5.52
C THR A 31 4.21 -9.86 4.44
N PHE A 32 4.24 -9.29 3.24
CA PHE A 32 3.72 -9.86 2.00
C PHE A 32 4.88 -10.25 1.10
N ILE A 33 4.94 -11.52 0.73
CA ILE A 33 5.99 -12.08 -0.12
C ILE A 33 5.33 -12.62 -1.37
N VAL A 34 5.77 -12.16 -2.53
CA VAL A 34 5.26 -12.59 -3.84
C VAL A 34 6.41 -13.14 -4.65
N ARG A 35 6.14 -14.23 -5.36
CA ARG A 35 7.00 -14.77 -6.41
C ARG A 35 6.19 -14.87 -7.70
N ASP A 36 6.66 -14.22 -8.75
CA ASP A 36 6.00 -14.21 -10.05
C ASP A 36 6.94 -13.76 -11.19
N ASP A 37 6.42 -13.62 -12.41
CA ASP A 37 7.13 -12.99 -13.53
C ASP A 37 7.59 -11.55 -13.21
N MET A 38 8.69 -11.13 -13.84
CA MET A 38 9.32 -9.83 -13.57
C MET A 38 8.40 -8.64 -13.88
N GLU A 39 7.49 -8.78 -14.85
CA GLU A 39 6.51 -7.76 -15.22
C GLU A 39 5.54 -7.52 -14.06
N THR A 40 4.93 -8.59 -13.55
CA THR A 40 4.00 -8.54 -12.41
C THR A 40 4.69 -8.04 -11.15
N ILE A 41 5.93 -8.47 -10.90
CA ILE A 41 6.71 -7.96 -9.76
C ILE A 41 6.93 -6.45 -9.87
N GLY A 42 7.23 -5.93 -11.07
CA GLY A 42 7.36 -4.49 -11.30
C GLY A 42 6.06 -3.71 -11.10
N GLU A 43 4.91 -4.28 -11.48
CA GLU A 43 3.60 -3.69 -11.19
C GLU A 43 3.28 -3.67 -9.70
N ILE A 44 3.55 -4.77 -9.00
CA ILE A 44 3.38 -4.87 -7.54
C ILE A 44 4.25 -3.85 -6.83
N GLU A 45 5.51 -3.71 -7.23
CA GLU A 45 6.44 -2.74 -6.66
C GLU A 45 5.93 -1.29 -6.82
N LYS A 46 5.35 -0.94 -7.97
CA LYS A 46 4.74 0.39 -8.17
C LYS A 46 3.56 0.62 -7.23
N MET A 47 2.67 -0.36 -7.10
CA MET A 47 1.48 -0.23 -6.23
C MET A 47 1.85 -0.11 -4.75
N VAL A 48 2.73 -0.98 -4.25
CA VAL A 48 3.13 -0.98 -2.82
C VAL A 48 3.91 0.29 -2.45
N LYS A 49 4.68 0.88 -3.38
CA LYS A 49 5.29 2.20 -3.20
C LYS A 49 4.26 3.31 -3.09
N SER A 50 3.22 3.29 -3.94
CA SER A 50 2.10 4.23 -3.85
C SER A 50 1.33 4.10 -2.53
N LEU A 51 1.19 2.87 -2.01
CA LEU A 51 0.58 2.57 -0.71
C LEU A 51 1.49 2.88 0.50
N LYS A 52 2.70 3.41 0.27
CA LYS A 52 3.71 3.71 1.32
C LYS A 52 4.14 2.47 2.12
N TRP A 53 4.11 1.29 1.52
CA TRP A 53 4.65 0.08 2.13
C TRP A 53 6.18 0.05 2.00
N ASN A 54 6.84 -0.64 2.93
CA ASN A 54 8.29 -0.77 2.94
C ASN A 54 8.73 -1.95 2.07
N VAL A 55 9.49 -1.70 1.01
CA VAL A 55 10.11 -2.76 0.21
C VAL A 55 11.37 -3.24 0.92
N ARG A 56 11.43 -4.53 1.28
CA ARG A 56 12.55 -5.10 2.03
C ARG A 56 13.56 -5.82 1.15
N MET A 57 13.09 -6.63 0.19
CA MET A 57 13.96 -7.43 -0.68
C MET A 57 13.30 -7.64 -2.05
N ALA A 58 14.10 -7.59 -3.12
CA ALA A 58 13.72 -8.01 -4.46
C ALA A 58 14.86 -8.87 -5.05
N HIS A 59 14.57 -10.13 -5.38
CA HIS A 59 15.54 -11.06 -5.98
C HIS A 59 14.97 -11.64 -7.26
N SER A 60 15.74 -11.63 -8.35
CA SER A 60 15.40 -12.32 -9.58
C SER A 60 16.30 -13.55 -9.75
N LYS A 61 15.73 -14.74 -9.94
CA LYS A 61 16.47 -15.94 -10.31
C LYS A 61 15.70 -16.70 -11.39
N ASP A 62 16.40 -17.07 -12.46
CA ASP A 62 15.85 -17.89 -13.55
C ASP A 62 14.58 -17.33 -14.22
N GLY A 63 14.46 -16.00 -14.33
CA GLY A 63 13.32 -15.31 -14.97
C GLY A 63 12.11 -15.08 -14.04
N GLU A 64 12.14 -15.61 -12.82
CA GLU A 64 11.16 -15.33 -11.78
C GLU A 64 11.70 -14.28 -10.79
N GLY A 65 10.86 -13.30 -10.46
CA GLY A 65 11.12 -12.31 -9.43
C GLY A 65 10.45 -12.68 -8.11
N VAL A 66 11.13 -12.41 -7.01
CA VAL A 66 10.60 -12.51 -5.64
C VAL A 66 10.70 -11.15 -5.00
N ILE A 67 9.57 -10.61 -4.52
CA ILE A 67 9.54 -9.37 -3.75
C ILE A 67 8.99 -9.63 -2.35
N SER A 68 9.66 -9.06 -1.35
CA SER A 68 9.23 -9.04 0.04
C SER A 68 8.96 -7.61 0.44
N VAL A 69 7.70 -7.32 0.80
CA VAL A 69 7.26 -6.01 1.25
C VAL A 69 6.61 -6.12 2.61
N GLN A 70 6.72 -5.06 3.39
CA GLN A 70 6.11 -4.96 4.70
C GLN A 70 5.12 -3.81 4.71
N LYS A 71 3.89 -4.10 5.14
CA LYS A 71 2.89 -3.06 5.34
C LYS A 71 3.35 -2.11 6.42
N SER A 72 3.44 -0.83 6.08
CA SER A 72 3.75 0.22 7.04
C SER A 72 2.56 0.45 7.96
N LEU A 73 2.84 0.99 9.15
CA LEU A 73 1.80 1.62 9.96
C LEU A 73 1.59 3.03 9.39
N TRP A 74 0.93 3.10 8.23
CA TRP A 74 0.63 4.39 7.61
C TRP A 74 -0.57 5.03 8.31
N CYS A 75 -0.28 5.96 9.21
CA CYS A 75 -1.21 6.99 9.65
C CYS A 75 -0.70 8.32 9.07
N PRO A 76 -1.54 9.17 8.43
CA PRO A 76 -1.12 10.52 8.06
C PRO A 76 -0.71 11.28 9.33
N THR A 77 0.55 11.70 9.40
CA THR A 77 1.11 12.31 10.63
C THR A 77 0.79 13.81 10.77
N GLU A 78 0.03 14.42 9.86
CA GLU A 78 -0.52 15.77 10.02
C GLU A 78 -2.03 15.67 9.78
N ILE A 79 -2.92 15.90 10.74
CA ILE A 79 -3.36 17.23 11.22
C ILE A 79 -3.43 18.32 10.14
N GLU A 80 -3.50 17.99 8.85
CA GLU A 80 -3.77 18.98 7.79
C GLU A 80 -5.21 19.54 7.89
N THR A 81 -6.07 18.95 8.72
CA THR A 81 -7.47 19.35 8.84
C THR A 81 -7.73 20.41 9.91
N ILE A 82 -6.84 20.62 10.90
CA ILE A 82 -7.15 21.59 11.98
C ILE A 82 -6.79 23.03 11.55
N THR A 83 -5.93 23.23 10.55
CA THR A 83 -5.65 24.61 10.07
C THR A 83 -6.82 25.16 9.24
N SER A 84 -7.52 24.30 8.48
CA SER A 84 -8.75 24.68 7.77
C SER A 84 -9.91 24.93 8.75
N ALA A 85 -10.04 24.11 9.81
CA ALA A 85 -11.05 24.32 10.87
C ALA A 85 -10.76 25.55 11.76
N LYS A 86 -9.49 25.87 12.03
CA LYS A 86 -9.10 27.06 12.83
C LYS A 86 -9.18 28.39 12.06
N ALA A 87 -9.28 28.36 10.74
CA ALA A 87 -9.52 29.56 9.95
C ALA A 87 -10.99 30.01 10.04
N SER A 88 -11.96 29.09 10.20
CA SER A 88 -13.38 29.45 10.37
C SER A 88 -13.74 29.88 11.80
N GLU A 89 -13.06 29.36 12.83
CA GLU A 89 -13.34 29.73 14.23
C GLU A 89 -12.76 31.11 14.61
N ARG A 90 -11.65 31.55 14.00
CA ARG A 90 -11.07 32.88 14.28
C ARG A 90 -11.89 34.05 13.72
N ASN A 91 -12.86 33.80 12.85
CA ASN A 91 -13.73 34.85 12.31
C ASN A 91 -15.01 35.07 13.15
N TRP A 92 -15.37 34.13 14.04
CA TRP A 92 -16.53 34.26 14.92
C TRP A 92 -16.23 35.05 16.20
N PHE A 93 -14.99 35.01 16.70
CA PHE A 93 -14.60 35.75 17.91
C PHE A 93 -14.55 37.29 17.72
N ASN A 94 -14.46 37.79 16.49
CA ASN A 94 -14.44 39.23 16.18
C ASN A 94 -15.81 39.80 15.76
N ILE A 95 -16.89 39.02 15.85
CA ILE A 95 -18.26 39.46 15.55
C ILE A 95 -19.10 39.62 16.83
N VAL A 96 -18.57 39.24 18.01
CA VAL A 96 -19.29 39.30 19.30
C VAL A 96 -18.51 40.06 20.39
N LEU A 97 -17.50 40.86 20.03
CA LEU A 97 -16.91 41.88 20.90
C LEU A 97 -16.71 43.19 20.13
#